data_AF-S7KEB8-F1
#
_entry.id   AF-S7KEB8-F1
#
_cell.length_a   1.000
_cell.length_b   1.000
_cell.length_c   1.000
_cell.angle_alpha   90.00
_cell.angle_beta   90.00
_cell.angle_gamma   90.00
#
_symmetry.space_group_name_H-M   'P 1'
#
loop_
_entity.id
_entity.type
_entity.pdbx_description
1 polymer ?
#
loop_
_entity_poly.entity_id
_entity_poly.type
_entity_poly.pdbx_seq_one_letter_code
_entity_poly.pdbx_strand_id
1 'polypeptide(L)'
;MPKYPLEPVLAIKKDRVDRAEKVVKEKRRLLEIEQEKLREREADRDKVKNHYMQKIQQLRELLDEGTTSDPVLQMKSYIKVVAVQLSEEEEKVSKQKESVLAAAKELEAAEASLAKRRKEEEKTRLHKEEWMKEALKEEARAFENEQDEMGQLLHQLRKQKQRESGES
;
A
#
# COMPACT_ATOMS: atom_id res chain seq x y z
N MET A 1 35.26 8.54 -9.94
CA MET A 1 33.96 9.23 -10.02
C MET A 1 33.52 9.63 -8.63
N PRO A 2 33.12 10.89 -8.42
CA PRO A 2 32.68 11.38 -7.12
C PRO A 2 31.40 10.63 -6.70
N LYS A 3 31.39 10.09 -5.47
CA LYS A 3 30.22 9.40 -4.91
C LYS A 3 29.23 10.43 -4.40
N TYR A 4 27.94 10.21 -4.68
CA TYR A 4 26.89 11.09 -4.22
C TYR A 4 26.88 11.20 -2.68
N PRO A 5 26.98 12.42 -2.11
CA PRO A 5 27.11 12.59 -0.67
C PRO A 5 25.93 12.06 0.15
N LEU A 6 24.73 12.06 -0.43
CA LEU A 6 23.52 11.58 0.25
C LEU A 6 23.13 10.15 -0.19
N GLU A 7 24.08 9.35 -0.68
CA GLU A 7 23.84 7.94 -1.01
C GLU A 7 23.28 7.14 0.17
N PRO A 8 23.77 7.29 1.43
CA PRO A 8 23.20 6.58 2.57
C PRO A 8 21.73 6.93 2.81
N VAL A 9 21.34 8.19 2.55
CA VAL A 9 19.96 8.65 2.70
C VAL A 9 19.07 8.02 1.63
N LEU A 10 19.55 7.91 0.40
CA LEU A 10 18.83 7.23 -0.68
C LEU A 10 18.64 5.74 -0.38
N ALA A 11 19.69 5.06 0.12
CA ALA A 11 19.60 3.66 0.54
C ALA A 11 18.55 3.45 1.64
N ILE A 12 18.58 4.27 2.69
CA ILE A 12 17.58 4.21 3.78
C ILE A 12 16.16 4.44 3.24
N LYS A 13 15.99 5.36 2.28
CA LYS A 13 14.67 5.64 1.69
C LYS A 13 14.16 4.48 0.85
N LYS A 14 15.01 3.81 0.08
CA LYS A 14 14.67 2.58 -0.64
C LYS A 14 14.23 1.49 0.32
N ASP A 15 15.00 1.24 1.38
CA ASP A 15 14.63 0.26 2.40
C ASP A 15 13.30 0.59 3.09
N ARG A 16 13.00 1.88 3.29
CA ARG A 16 11.71 2.33 3.85
C ARG A 16 10.55 2.08 2.89
N VAL A 17 10.75 2.21 1.59
CA VAL A 17 9.75 1.84 0.57
C VAL A 17 9.53 0.33 0.62
N ASP A 18 10.59 -0.48 0.59
CA ASP A 18 10.48 -1.94 0.62
C ASP A 18 9.75 -2.45 1.88
N ARG A 19 10.06 -1.86 3.04
CA ARG A 19 9.33 -2.16 4.28
C ARG A 19 7.87 -1.76 4.19
N ALA A 20 7.54 -0.60 3.62
CA ALA A 20 6.16 -0.16 3.44
C ALA A 20 5.40 -1.06 2.46
N GLU A 21 6.04 -1.56 1.40
CA GLU A 21 5.44 -2.51 0.46
C GLU A 21 5.11 -3.85 1.13
N LYS A 22 6.02 -4.36 1.97
CA LYS A 22 5.75 -5.55 2.79
C LYS A 22 4.56 -5.35 3.72
N VAL A 23 4.46 -4.17 4.34
CA VAL A 23 3.32 -3.83 5.23
C VAL A 23 2.01 -3.77 4.44
N VAL A 24 1.98 -3.13 3.26
CA VAL A 24 0.78 -3.11 2.41
C VAL A 24 0.36 -4.52 2.00
N LYS A 25 1.32 -5.37 1.61
CA LYS A 25 1.04 -6.77 1.27
C LYS A 25 0.42 -7.54 2.45
N GLU A 26 0.95 -7.36 3.65
CA GLU A 26 0.40 -8.00 4.84
C GLU A 26 -1.01 -7.48 5.18
N LYS A 27 -1.24 -6.16 5.08
CA LYS A 27 -2.56 -5.57 5.33
C LYS A 27 -3.60 -6.02 4.31
N ARG A 28 -3.22 -6.21 3.03
CA ARG A 28 -4.09 -6.84 2.02
C ARG A 28 -4.47 -8.27 2.38
N ARG A 29 -3.48 -9.07 2.83
CA ARG A 29 -3.73 -10.44 3.29
C ARG A 29 -4.69 -10.47 4.48
N LEU A 30 -4.51 -9.58 5.45
CA LEU A 30 -5.41 -9.48 6.61
C LEU A 30 -6.83 -9.10 6.19
N LEU A 31 -6.99 -8.13 5.28
CA LEU A 31 -8.30 -7.77 4.74
C LEU A 31 -8.99 -8.97 4.06
N GLU A 32 -8.24 -9.75 3.28
CA GLU A 32 -8.76 -10.93 2.59
C GLU A 32 -9.21 -12.03 3.57
N ILE A 33 -8.46 -12.25 4.66
CA ILE A 33 -8.84 -13.16 5.74
C ILE A 33 -10.15 -12.70 6.40
N GLU A 34 -10.28 -11.40 6.70
CA GLU A 34 -11.50 -10.87 7.32
C GLU A 34 -12.71 -10.92 6.37
N GLN A 35 -12.48 -10.76 5.06
CA GLN A 35 -13.51 -10.94 4.03
C GLN A 35 -13.95 -12.40 3.89
N GLU A 36 -13.03 -13.36 3.99
CA GLU A 36 -13.39 -14.78 4.00
C GLU A 36 -14.25 -15.13 5.22
N LYS A 37 -13.84 -14.67 6.42
CA LYS A 37 -14.66 -14.82 7.63
C LYS A 37 -16.04 -14.17 7.47
N LEU A 38 -16.13 -13.02 6.80
CA LEU A 38 -17.42 -12.40 6.53
C LEU A 38 -18.29 -13.29 5.63
N ARG A 39 -17.73 -13.89 4.58
CA ARG A 39 -18.45 -14.83 3.72
C ARG A 39 -18.96 -16.04 4.49
N GLU A 40 -18.15 -16.62 5.37
CA GLU A 40 -18.56 -17.73 6.24
C GLU A 40 -19.74 -17.33 7.14
N ARG A 41 -19.67 -16.16 7.78
CA ARG A 41 -20.77 -15.66 8.65
C ARG A 41 -22.03 -15.32 7.87
N GLU A 42 -21.91 -14.76 6.68
CA GLU A 42 -23.05 -14.49 5.80
C GLU A 42 -23.71 -15.80 5.35
N ALA A 43 -22.92 -16.83 5.03
CA ALA A 43 -23.44 -18.15 4.68
C ALA A 43 -24.18 -18.81 5.85
N ASP A 44 -23.67 -18.70 7.08
CA ASP A 44 -24.35 -19.22 8.26
C ASP A 44 -25.65 -18.46 8.57
N ARG A 45 -25.64 -17.13 8.46
CA ARG A 45 -26.85 -16.30 8.54
C ARG A 45 -27.88 -16.73 7.50
N ASP A 46 -27.46 -16.94 6.25
CA ASP A 46 -28.36 -17.29 5.16
C ASP A 46 -28.99 -18.69 5.35
N LYS A 47 -28.29 -19.65 5.95
CA LYS A 47 -28.88 -20.94 6.36
C LYS A 47 -30.01 -20.73 7.37
N VAL A 48 -29.80 -19.92 8.40
CA VAL A 48 -30.81 -19.62 9.44
C VAL A 48 -31.98 -18.84 8.83
N LYS A 49 -31.70 -17.89 7.95
CA LYS A 49 -32.73 -17.12 7.23
C LYS A 49 -33.59 -18.02 6.35
N ASN A 50 -32.97 -18.95 5.62
CA ASN A 50 -33.71 -19.93 4.82
C ASN A 50 -34.57 -20.83 5.69
N HIS A 51 -34.06 -21.28 6.85
CA HIS A 51 -34.84 -22.05 7.81
C HIS A 51 -36.04 -21.25 8.34
N TYR A 52 -35.84 -19.97 8.67
CA TYR A 52 -36.90 -19.06 9.08
C TYR A 52 -38.00 -18.92 8.02
N MET A 53 -37.60 -18.70 6.76
CA MET A 53 -38.53 -18.60 5.63
C MET A 53 -39.30 -19.90 5.40
N GLN A 54 -38.65 -21.06 5.51
CA GLN A 54 -39.31 -22.36 5.44
C GLN A 54 -40.37 -22.53 6.54
N LYS A 55 -40.08 -22.10 7.78
CA LYS A 55 -41.05 -22.18 8.89
C LYS A 55 -42.23 -21.24 8.71
N ILE A 56 -42.01 -20.06 8.14
CA ILE A 56 -43.11 -19.16 7.76
C ILE A 56 -43.97 -19.79 6.66
N GLN A 57 -43.34 -20.39 5.65
CA GLN A 57 -44.06 -21.03 4.56
C GLN A 57 -44.90 -22.22 5.06
N GLN A 58 -44.35 -23.06 5.93
CA GLN A 58 -45.08 -24.14 6.60
C GLN A 58 -46.28 -23.63 7.41
N LEU A 59 -46.12 -22.51 8.13
CA LEU A 59 -47.25 -21.88 8.82
C LEU A 59 -48.31 -21.39 7.84
N ARG A 60 -47.91 -20.83 6.70
CA ARG A 60 -48.85 -20.32 5.70
C ARG A 60 -49.68 -21.45 5.09
N GLU A 61 -49.03 -22.55 4.72
CA GLU A 61 -49.68 -23.76 4.22
C GLU A 61 -50.68 -24.32 5.24
N LEU A 62 -50.30 -24.40 6.51
CA LEU A 62 -51.21 -24.82 7.59
C LEU A 62 -52.43 -23.91 7.73
N LEU A 63 -52.26 -22.59 7.57
CA LEU A 63 -53.36 -21.63 7.61
C LEU A 63 -54.29 -21.79 6.40
N ASP A 64 -53.74 -22.04 5.22
CA ASP A 64 -54.52 -22.26 3.99
C ASP A 64 -55.30 -23.59 4.04
N GLU A 65 -54.77 -24.61 4.73
CA GLU A 65 -55.47 -25.88 5.00
C GLU A 65 -56.63 -25.75 6.00
N GLY A 66 -56.74 -24.64 6.74
CA GLY A 66 -57.82 -24.43 7.72
C GLY A 66 -57.66 -25.25 9.00
N THR A 67 -56.42 -25.41 9.48
CA THR A 67 -56.10 -26.17 10.71
C THR A 67 -56.67 -25.56 12.00
N THR A 68 -56.55 -26.30 13.10
CA THR A 68 -56.98 -25.87 14.44
C THR A 68 -56.03 -24.83 15.06
N SER A 69 -56.49 -24.16 16.11
CA SER A 69 -55.73 -23.09 16.78
C SER A 69 -54.41 -23.58 17.41
N ASP A 70 -54.35 -24.81 17.91
CA ASP A 70 -53.19 -25.29 18.69
C ASP A 70 -51.92 -25.48 17.85
N PRO A 71 -51.95 -26.14 16.66
CA PRO A 71 -50.80 -26.22 15.76
C PRO A 71 -50.28 -24.85 15.31
N VAL A 72 -51.17 -23.88 15.08
CA VAL A 72 -50.82 -22.51 14.68
C VAL A 72 -50.04 -21.81 15.79
N LEU A 73 -50.48 -21.94 17.04
CA LEU A 73 -49.80 -21.35 18.19
C LEU A 73 -48.42 -21.97 18.43
N GLN A 74 -48.29 -23.30 18.27
CA GLN A 74 -47.01 -23.99 18.37
C GLN A 74 -46.04 -23.54 17.27
N MET A 75 -46.48 -23.48 16.02
CA MET A 75 -45.61 -23.04 14.93
C MET A 75 -45.18 -21.57 15.11
N LYS A 76 -46.07 -20.71 15.61
CA LYS A 76 -45.76 -19.32 15.92
C LYS A 76 -44.72 -19.18 17.03
N SER A 77 -44.73 -20.04 18.05
CA SER A 77 -43.69 -20.03 19.09
C SER A 77 -42.34 -20.48 18.53
N TYR A 78 -42.31 -21.52 17.69
CA TYR A 78 -41.09 -21.94 16.99
C TYR A 78 -40.52 -20.84 16.08
N ILE A 79 -41.36 -20.15 15.29
CA ILE A 79 -40.93 -19.04 14.44
C ILE A 79 -40.29 -17.92 15.27
N LYS A 80 -40.82 -17.63 16.46
CA LYS A 80 -40.20 -16.64 17.37
C LYS A 80 -38.81 -17.07 17.82
N VAL A 81 -38.59 -18.34 18.15
CA VAL A 81 -37.27 -18.86 18.52
C VAL A 81 -36.28 -18.72 17.36
N VAL A 82 -36.70 -19.10 16.15
CA VAL A 82 -35.85 -18.98 14.95
C VAL A 82 -35.58 -17.52 14.59
N ALA A 83 -36.53 -16.60 14.85
CA ALA A 83 -36.31 -15.16 14.65
C ALA A 83 -35.21 -14.61 15.58
N VAL A 84 -35.17 -15.06 16.84
CA VAL A 84 -34.09 -14.70 17.77
C VAL A 84 -32.74 -15.19 17.24
N GLN A 85 -32.65 -16.45 16.82
CA GLN A 85 -31.44 -17.00 16.23
C GLN A 85 -30.97 -16.22 14.99
N LEU A 86 -31.91 -15.83 14.11
CA LEU A 86 -31.60 -15.01 12.95
C LEU A 86 -31.02 -13.65 13.37
N SER A 87 -31.60 -12.99 14.38
CA SER A 87 -31.09 -11.72 14.90
C SER A 87 -29.68 -11.83 15.50
N GLU A 88 -29.38 -12.95 16.17
CA GLU A 88 -28.05 -13.23 16.71
C GLU A 88 -27.01 -13.45 15.59
N GLU A 89 -27.39 -14.13 14.51
CA GLU A 89 -26.51 -14.28 13.34
C GLU A 89 -26.31 -12.97 12.58
N GLU A 90 -27.34 -12.13 12.47
CA GLU A 90 -27.22 -10.79 11.86
C GLU A 90 -26.27 -9.89 12.68
N GLU A 91 -26.32 -9.96 14.00
CA GLU A 91 -25.39 -9.26 14.88
C GLU A 91 -23.94 -9.75 14.69
N LYS A 92 -23.73 -11.07 14.53
CA LYS A 92 -22.40 -11.62 14.22
C LYS A 92 -21.88 -11.13 12.87
N VAL A 93 -22.73 -11.06 11.84
CA VAL A 93 -22.38 -10.50 10.53
C VAL A 93 -22.04 -9.02 10.66
N SER A 94 -22.82 -8.25 11.43
CA SER A 94 -22.57 -6.82 11.66
C SER A 94 -21.19 -6.57 12.28
N LYS A 95 -20.85 -7.30 13.36
CA LYS A 95 -19.53 -7.22 14.00
C LYS A 95 -18.39 -7.60 13.05
N GLN A 96 -18.60 -8.59 12.19
CA GLN A 96 -17.61 -8.98 11.19
C GLN A 96 -17.44 -7.91 10.11
N LYS A 97 -18.52 -7.23 9.71
CA LYS A 97 -18.45 -6.08 8.77
C LYS A 97 -17.66 -4.91 9.37
N GLU A 98 -17.81 -4.63 10.65
CA GLU A 98 -16.99 -3.63 11.34
C GLU A 98 -15.50 -4.00 11.32
N SER A 99 -15.18 -5.28 11.53
CA SER A 99 -13.80 -5.79 11.48
C SER A 99 -13.20 -5.67 10.08
N VAL A 100 -13.97 -5.99 9.03
CA VAL A 100 -13.59 -5.79 7.63
C VAL A 100 -13.36 -4.31 7.33
N LEU A 101 -14.24 -3.42 7.80
CA LEU A 101 -14.10 -1.98 7.61
C LEU A 101 -12.84 -1.44 8.29
N ALA A 102 -12.53 -1.91 9.50
CA ALA A 102 -11.31 -1.54 10.20
C ALA A 102 -10.06 -2.01 9.42
N ALA A 103 -10.05 -3.24 8.93
CA ALA A 103 -8.96 -3.76 8.11
C ALA A 103 -8.79 -3.00 6.78
N ALA A 104 -9.89 -2.58 6.15
CA ALA A 104 -9.87 -1.77 4.93
C ALA A 104 -9.26 -0.39 5.18
N LYS A 105 -9.65 0.30 6.26
CA LYS A 105 -9.05 1.59 6.67
C LYS A 105 -7.56 1.47 6.95
N GLU A 106 -7.14 0.38 7.59
CA GLU A 106 -5.72 0.09 7.85
C GLU A 106 -4.93 -0.12 6.56
N LEU A 107 -5.53 -0.77 5.55
CA LEU A 107 -4.93 -0.92 4.23
C LEU A 107 -4.79 0.45 3.53
N GLU A 108 -5.84 1.26 3.51
CA GLU A 108 -5.80 2.61 2.92
C GLU A 108 -4.72 3.48 3.56
N ALA A 109 -4.60 3.44 4.89
CA ALA A 109 -3.55 4.16 5.62
C ALA A 109 -2.14 3.65 5.25
N ALA A 110 -1.96 2.34 5.06
CA ALA A 110 -0.71 1.76 4.64
C ALA A 110 -0.34 2.15 3.19
N GLU A 111 -1.32 2.18 2.28
CA GLU A 111 -1.12 2.60 0.88
C GLU A 111 -0.77 4.10 0.79
N ALA A 112 -1.45 4.95 1.56
CA ALA A 112 -1.13 6.37 1.65
C ALA A 112 0.30 6.59 2.20
N SER A 113 0.71 5.81 3.20
CA SER A 113 2.08 5.84 3.72
C SER A 113 3.10 5.40 2.68
N LEU A 114 2.83 4.33 1.93
CA LEU A 114 3.68 3.85 0.83
C LEU A 114 3.85 4.92 -0.26
N ALA A 115 2.76 5.56 -0.68
CA ALA A 115 2.81 6.65 -1.66
C ALA A 115 3.70 7.81 -1.18
N LYS A 116 3.58 8.19 0.10
CA LYS A 116 4.44 9.22 0.70
C LYS A 116 5.92 8.79 0.71
N ARG A 117 6.22 7.52 1.05
CA ARG A 117 7.60 7.00 1.04
C ARG A 117 8.19 6.98 -0.37
N ARG A 118 7.43 6.56 -1.39
CA ARG A 118 7.86 6.58 -2.79
C ARG A 118 8.17 8.00 -3.27
N LYS A 119 7.32 8.98 -2.92
CA LYS A 119 7.58 10.40 -3.24
C LYS A 119 8.86 10.93 -2.57
N GLU A 120 9.11 10.51 -1.32
CA GLU A 120 10.32 10.88 -0.57
C GLU A 120 11.59 10.27 -1.16
N GLU A 121 11.52 9.04 -1.68
CA GLU A 121 12.62 8.34 -2.38
C GLU A 121 12.89 9.01 -3.72
N GLU A 122 11.85 9.22 -4.54
CA GLU A 122 11.96 9.83 -5.86
C GLU A 122 12.57 11.24 -5.81
N LYS A 123 12.16 12.07 -4.84
CA LYS A 123 12.76 13.39 -4.61
C LYS A 123 14.28 13.29 -4.39
N THR A 124 14.73 12.27 -3.66
CA THR A 124 16.14 12.09 -3.33
C THR A 124 16.92 11.53 -4.52
N ARG A 125 16.26 10.69 -5.31
CA ARG A 125 16.77 10.14 -6.57
C ARG A 125 17.00 11.25 -7.60
N LEU A 126 16.04 12.16 -7.78
CA LEU A 126 16.18 13.31 -8.67
C LEU A 126 17.33 14.23 -8.26
N HIS A 127 17.44 14.54 -6.97
CA HIS A 127 18.58 15.34 -6.47
C HIS A 127 19.93 14.64 -6.71
N LYS A 128 19.99 13.30 -6.62
CA LYS A 128 21.21 12.54 -6.98
C LYS A 128 21.57 12.74 -8.45
N GLU A 129 20.59 12.67 -9.36
CA GLU A 129 20.81 12.88 -10.79
C GLU A 129 21.31 14.29 -11.09
N GLU A 130 20.69 15.30 -10.47
CA GLU A 130 21.12 16.70 -10.59
C GLU A 130 22.54 16.92 -10.07
N TRP A 131 22.85 16.37 -8.89
CA TRP A 131 24.18 16.47 -8.31
C TRP A 131 25.24 15.79 -9.18
N MET A 132 24.95 14.60 -9.72
CA MET A 132 25.89 13.90 -10.60
C MET A 132 26.14 14.70 -11.88
N LYS A 133 25.11 15.36 -12.43
CA LYS A 133 25.23 16.23 -13.60
C LYS A 133 26.13 17.43 -13.32
N GLU A 134 25.96 18.10 -12.18
CA GLU A 134 26.82 19.22 -11.79
C GLU A 134 28.24 18.78 -11.45
N ALA A 135 28.42 17.64 -10.77
CA ALA A 135 29.73 17.09 -10.49
C ALA A 135 30.52 16.77 -11.78
N LEU A 136 29.86 16.22 -12.80
CA LEU A 136 30.49 15.99 -14.11
C LEU A 136 30.86 17.29 -14.83
N LYS A 137 30.02 18.32 -14.75
CA LYS A 137 30.34 19.65 -15.31
C LYS A 137 31.52 20.29 -14.61
N GLU A 138 31.59 20.16 -13.29
CA GLU A 138 32.67 20.75 -12.50
C GLU A 138 34.01 20.06 -12.79
N GLU A 139 34.01 18.73 -12.89
CA GLU A 139 35.19 17.96 -13.33
C GLU A 139 35.66 18.40 -14.73
N ALA A 140 34.71 18.60 -15.66
CA ALA A 140 35.04 19.07 -17.01
C ALA A 140 35.65 20.48 -17.01
N ARG A 141 35.13 21.41 -16.20
CA ARG A 141 35.71 22.75 -16.04
C ARG A 141 37.08 22.72 -15.40
N ALA A 142 37.28 21.89 -14.37
CA ALA A 142 38.57 21.73 -13.73
C ALA A 142 39.61 21.20 -14.72
N PHE A 143 39.24 20.20 -15.53
CA PHE A 143 40.10 19.68 -16.58
C PHE A 143 40.42 20.70 -17.68
N GLU A 144 39.44 21.49 -18.12
CA GLU A 144 39.64 22.59 -19.08
C GLU A 144 40.61 23.64 -18.54
N ASN A 145 40.43 24.06 -17.28
CA ASN A 145 41.33 25.00 -16.61
C ASN A 145 42.75 24.45 -16.51
N GLU A 146 42.93 23.19 -16.10
CA GLU A 146 44.24 22.54 -16.04
C GLU A 146 44.90 22.45 -17.42
N GLN A 147 44.13 22.15 -18.47
CA GLN A 147 44.64 22.13 -19.85
C GLN A 147 45.12 23.52 -20.30
N ASP A 148 44.35 24.56 -19.99
CA ASP A 148 44.72 25.94 -20.32
C ASP A 148 45.97 26.39 -19.55
N GLU A 149 46.05 26.09 -18.25
CA GLU A 149 47.24 26.38 -17.42
C GLU A 149 48.48 25.66 -17.97
N MET A 150 48.37 24.37 -18.29
CA MET A 150 49.47 23.61 -18.90
C MET A 150 49.85 24.18 -20.27
N GLY A 151 48.87 24.54 -21.09
CA GLY A 151 49.08 25.18 -22.40
C GLY A 151 49.84 26.50 -22.27
N GLN A 152 49.46 27.34 -21.30
CA GLN A 152 50.13 28.61 -21.01
C GLN A 152 51.56 28.38 -20.49
N LEU A 153 51.78 27.46 -19.56
CA LEU A 153 53.11 27.12 -19.04
C LEU A 153 54.04 26.61 -20.15
N LEU A 154 53.55 25.72 -21.02
CA LEU A 154 54.31 25.22 -22.17
C LEU A 154 54.66 26.35 -23.16
N HIS A 155 53.72 27.27 -23.39
CA HIS A 155 53.98 28.44 -24.23
C HIS A 155 55.04 29.37 -23.62
N GLN A 156 54.97 29.62 -22.31
CA GLN A 156 55.95 30.43 -21.58
C GLN A 156 57.35 29.80 -21.61
N LEU A 157 57.45 28.47 -21.38
CA LEU A 157 58.70 27.71 -21.48
C LEU A 157 59.32 27.79 -22.88
N ARG A 158 58.50 27.69 -23.94
CA ARG A 158 58.98 27.85 -25.33
C ARG A 158 59.51 29.26 -25.60
N LYS A 159 58.80 30.30 -25.15
CA LYS A 159 59.23 31.70 -25.27
C LYS A 159 60.52 31.97 -24.51
N GLN A 160 60.69 31.40 -23.32
CA GLN A 160 61.90 31.54 -22.53
C GLN A 160 63.10 30.91 -23.24
N LYS A 161 62.95 29.69 -23.79
CA LYS A 161 64.02 29.04 -24.57
C LYS A 161 64.43 29.86 -25.80
N GLN A 162 63.48 30.43 -26.54
CA GLN A 162 63.78 31.29 -27.69
C GLN A 162 64.56 32.56 -27.30
N ARG A 163 64.24 33.16 -26.15
CA ARG A 163 64.99 34.31 -25.61
C ARG A 163 66.40 33.92 -25.19
N GLU A 164 66.58 32.76 -24.58
CA GLU A 164 67.88 32.24 -24.13
C GLU A 164 68.76 31.79 -25.30
N SER A 165 68.19 31.32 -26.42
CA SER A 165 68.93 30.90 -27.61
C SER A 165 69.35 32.04 -28.55
N GLY A 166 68.97 33.30 -28.28
CA GLY A 166 69.50 34.47 -28.97
C GLY A 166 69.16 34.58 -30.46
N GLU A 167 68.09 33.93 -30.94
CA GLU A 167 67.56 34.16 -32.29
C GLU A 167 66.50 35.26 -32.21
N SER A 168 66.85 36.45 -32.71
CA SER A 168 65.90 37.53 -33.05
C SER A 168 65.37 37.35 -34.46
#